data_AF-A0A5E4VEJ4-F1
#
_entry.id   AF-A0A5E4VEJ4-F1
#
_cell.length_a   1.000
_cell.length_b   1.000
_cell.length_c   1.000
_cell.angle_alpha   90.00
_cell.angle_beta   90.00
_cell.angle_gamma   90.00
#
_symmetry.space_group_name_H-M   'P 1'
#
loop_
_entity.id
_entity.type
_entity.pdbx_description
1 polymer ?
#
loop_
_entity_poly.entity_id
_entity_poly.type
_entity_poly.pdbx_seq_one_letter_code
_entity_poly.pdbx_strand_id
1 'polypeptide(L)'
;MPIIQTTYNMKASEAIQQILTDVASAKANGNQQIIIANLEAYLASALTKAQAEESSAGAEQITEAEHNLEVWKAQLTASTNHSIEMFKSVIEAGQTALRSAIVINGGAAAALLAFAGNAITKGQSLSGDPLLSKVGLGLGWFVAGIGFAGFATGLRYLGQFAYSAWHANRQRSYARVIGDVINCMTIALGIASFTTFFIGGYSTYSAIAKPSETPITYVTPQRGG
;
A
#
# COMPACT_ATOMS: atom_id res chain seq x y z
N MET A 1 -31.22 -19.29 5.46
CA MET A 1 -32.32 -18.46 6.01
C MET A 1 -32.28 -18.58 7.52
N PRO A 2 -31.89 -17.55 8.27
CA PRO A 2 -31.99 -17.58 9.72
C PRO A 2 -33.45 -17.27 10.11
N ILE A 3 -34.00 -18.08 11.00
CA ILE A 3 -35.30 -17.85 11.63
C ILE A 3 -35.03 -16.81 12.72
N ILE A 4 -35.45 -15.58 12.50
CA ILE A 4 -35.41 -14.51 13.51
C ILE A 4 -36.53 -14.85 14.52
N GLN A 5 -36.19 -15.52 15.62
CA GLN A 5 -37.07 -15.55 16.78
C GLN A 5 -37.05 -14.15 17.37
N THR A 6 -38.17 -13.45 17.22
CA THR A 6 -38.35 -12.11 17.79
C THR A 6 -38.65 -12.30 19.27
N THR A 7 -37.64 -12.18 20.13
CA THR A 7 -37.77 -12.25 21.59
C THR A 7 -38.61 -11.07 22.05
N TYR A 8 -39.87 -11.33 22.43
CA TYR A 8 -40.84 -10.32 22.83
C TYR A 8 -40.50 -9.86 24.26
N ASN A 9 -39.81 -8.73 24.37
CA ASN A 9 -39.54 -8.08 25.65
C ASN A 9 -40.86 -7.48 26.15
N MET A 10 -41.59 -8.12 27.08
CA MET A 10 -42.84 -7.57 27.61
C MET A 10 -42.55 -6.25 28.30
N LYS A 11 -42.94 -5.14 27.67
CA LYS A 11 -42.82 -3.81 28.30
C LYS A 11 -43.71 -3.78 29.54
N ALA A 12 -43.37 -2.98 30.54
CA ALA A 12 -44.21 -2.80 31.73
C ALA A 12 -45.68 -2.47 31.39
N SER A 13 -45.90 -1.78 30.27
CA SER A 13 -47.23 -1.54 29.70
C SER A 13 -47.98 -2.80 29.27
N GLU A 14 -47.30 -3.77 28.66
CA GLU A 14 -47.89 -5.03 28.20
C GLU A 14 -48.18 -5.98 29.37
N ALA A 15 -47.30 -6.02 30.37
CA ALA A 15 -47.54 -6.77 31.61
C ALA A 15 -48.80 -6.27 32.33
N ILE A 16 -48.98 -4.94 32.43
CA ILE A 16 -50.20 -4.34 32.99
C ILE A 16 -51.44 -4.65 32.13
N GLN A 17 -51.29 -4.67 30.81
CA GLN A 17 -52.37 -5.00 29.88
C GLN A 17 -52.83 -6.46 30.00
N GLN A 18 -51.89 -7.38 30.20
CA GLN A 18 -52.16 -8.80 30.44
C GLN A 18 -52.92 -8.99 31.76
N ILE A 19 -52.47 -8.32 32.84
CA ILE A 19 -53.15 -8.34 34.14
C ILE A 19 -54.60 -7.83 33.99
N LEU A 20 -54.82 -6.73 33.27
CA LEU A 20 -56.15 -6.18 33.04
C LEU A 20 -57.05 -7.15 32.26
N THR A 21 -56.49 -7.86 31.27
CA THR A 21 -57.22 -8.83 30.45
C THR A 21 -57.61 -10.08 31.23
N ASP A 22 -56.71 -10.56 32.10
CA ASP A 22 -56.96 -11.73 32.93
C ASP A 22 -57.98 -11.44 34.04
N VAL A 23 -57.94 -10.22 34.61
CA VAL A 23 -58.95 -9.74 35.56
C VAL A 23 -60.32 -9.58 34.88
N ALA A 24 -60.38 -9.06 33.65
CA ALA A 24 -61.61 -8.96 32.89
C ALA A 24 -62.22 -10.35 32.58
N SER A 25 -61.36 -11.33 32.29
CA SER A 25 -61.77 -12.72 32.03
C SER A 25 -62.30 -13.42 33.29
N ALA A 26 -61.65 -13.21 34.44
CA ALA A 26 -62.16 -13.70 35.72
C ALA A 26 -63.53 -13.13 36.07
N LYS A 27 -63.75 -11.83 35.77
CA LYS A 27 -65.04 -11.16 35.94
C LYS A 27 -66.12 -11.73 35.01
N ALA A 28 -65.79 -12.02 33.75
CA ALA A 28 -66.71 -12.62 32.79
C ALA A 28 -67.13 -14.04 33.19
N ASN A 29 -66.26 -14.77 33.89
CA ASN A 29 -66.53 -16.11 34.43
C ASN A 29 -67.35 -16.11 35.73
N GLY A 30 -67.91 -14.96 36.14
CA GLY A 30 -68.79 -14.84 37.29
C GLY A 30 -68.10 -14.65 38.64
N ASN A 31 -66.76 -14.54 38.68
CA ASN A 31 -66.06 -14.23 39.92
C ASN A 31 -66.27 -12.76 40.29
N GLN A 32 -66.98 -12.52 41.39
CA GLN A 32 -67.21 -11.18 41.95
C GLN A 32 -66.17 -10.80 43.01
N GLN A 33 -65.38 -11.75 43.51
CA GLN A 33 -64.36 -11.56 44.53
C GLN A 33 -63.11 -12.36 44.17
N ILE A 34 -61.92 -11.75 44.36
CA ILE A 34 -60.62 -12.40 44.16
C ILE A 34 -60.02 -12.65 45.54
N ILE A 35 -59.71 -13.91 45.84
CA ILE A 35 -58.99 -14.28 47.06
C ILE A 35 -57.55 -13.77 46.93
N ILE A 36 -57.08 -13.03 47.94
CA ILE A 36 -55.74 -12.42 47.96
C ILE A 36 -54.64 -13.45 47.66
N ALA A 37 -54.73 -14.64 48.25
CA ALA A 37 -53.77 -15.72 48.02
C ALA A 37 -53.66 -16.16 46.54
N ASN A 38 -54.76 -16.12 45.78
CA ASN A 38 -54.74 -16.46 44.34
C ASN A 38 -54.11 -15.34 43.50
N LEU A 39 -54.33 -14.07 43.91
CA LEU A 39 -53.71 -12.92 43.26
C LEU A 39 -52.20 -12.89 43.52
N GLU A 40 -51.77 -13.18 44.75
CA GLU A 40 -50.36 -13.30 45.12
C GLU A 40 -49.65 -14.39 44.33
N ALA A 41 -50.26 -15.58 44.21
CA ALA A 41 -49.72 -16.68 43.41
C ALA A 41 -49.60 -16.31 41.93
N TYR A 42 -50.61 -15.63 41.37
CA TYR A 42 -50.58 -15.16 39.99
C TYR A 42 -49.48 -14.11 39.77
N LEU A 43 -49.41 -13.07 40.62
CA LEU A 43 -48.38 -12.02 40.54
C LEU A 43 -46.97 -12.58 40.71
N ALA A 44 -46.77 -13.54 41.62
CA ALA A 44 -45.48 -14.22 41.80
C ALA A 44 -45.07 -14.99 40.53
N SER A 45 -46.02 -15.65 39.86
CA SER A 45 -45.76 -16.36 38.61
C SER A 45 -45.46 -15.40 37.44
N ALA A 46 -46.16 -14.27 37.36
CA ALA A 46 -45.94 -13.23 36.36
C ALA A 46 -44.58 -12.56 36.54
N LEU A 47 -44.19 -12.25 37.79
CA LEU A 47 -42.88 -11.71 38.13
C LEU A 47 -41.74 -12.67 37.76
N THR A 48 -41.90 -13.96 38.07
CA THR A 48 -40.89 -14.99 37.76
C THR A 48 -40.66 -15.13 36.26
N LYS A 49 -41.74 -15.07 35.45
CA LYS A 49 -41.64 -15.09 33.98
C LYS A 49 -40.94 -13.85 33.44
N ALA A 50 -41.33 -12.66 33.90
CA ALA A 50 -40.71 -11.40 33.50
C ALA A 50 -39.21 -11.38 33.82
N GLN A 51 -38.80 -11.83 35.01
CA GLN A 51 -37.38 -11.91 35.40
C GLN A 51 -36.58 -12.92 34.57
N ALA A 52 -37.17 -14.06 34.21
CA ALA A 52 -36.53 -15.05 33.36
C ALA A 52 -36.32 -14.51 31.94
N GLU A 53 -37.30 -13.80 31.38
CA GLU A 53 -37.24 -13.17 30.05
C GLU A 53 -36.25 -12.00 30.01
N GLU A 54 -36.19 -11.15 31.04
CA GLU A 54 -35.19 -10.09 31.15
C GLU A 54 -33.77 -10.65 31.23
N SER A 55 -33.58 -11.73 31.98
CA SER A 55 -32.27 -12.42 32.10
C SER A 55 -31.83 -13.03 30.77
N SER A 56 -32.74 -13.67 30.02
CA SER A 56 -32.42 -14.22 28.70
C SER A 56 -32.21 -13.13 27.63
N ALA A 57 -32.97 -12.05 27.66
CA ALA A 57 -32.80 -10.92 26.75
C ALA A 57 -31.48 -10.17 26.99
N GLY A 58 -31.05 -10.05 28.26
CA GLY A 58 -29.72 -9.54 28.61
C GLY A 58 -28.60 -10.43 28.09
N ALA A 59 -28.74 -11.76 28.20
CA ALA A 59 -27.77 -12.72 27.68
C ALA A 59 -27.68 -12.70 26.14
N GLU A 60 -28.81 -12.56 25.43
CA GLU A 60 -28.82 -12.38 23.97
C GLU A 60 -28.14 -11.07 23.55
N GLN A 61 -28.43 -9.95 24.22
CA GLN A 61 -27.77 -8.67 23.92
C GLN A 61 -26.25 -8.70 24.14
N ILE A 62 -25.79 -9.39 25.19
CA ILE A 62 -24.35 -9.57 25.44
C ILE A 62 -23.75 -10.42 24.31
N THR A 63 -24.40 -11.51 23.92
CA THR A 63 -23.94 -12.39 22.83
C THR A 63 -23.87 -11.65 21.49
N GLU A 64 -24.87 -10.81 21.18
CA GLU A 64 -24.89 -9.98 19.98
C GLU A 64 -23.78 -8.92 20.01
N ALA A 65 -23.57 -8.27 21.16
CA ALA A 65 -22.50 -7.30 21.36
C ALA A 65 -21.11 -7.95 21.20
N GLU A 66 -20.91 -9.15 21.75
CA GLU A 66 -19.68 -9.93 21.59
C GLU A 66 -19.45 -10.31 20.12
N HIS A 67 -20.47 -10.81 19.43
CA HIS A 67 -20.39 -11.13 18.01
C HIS A 67 -20.02 -9.91 17.17
N ASN A 68 -20.68 -8.77 17.39
CA ASN A 68 -20.39 -7.52 16.70
C ASN A 68 -18.96 -7.04 16.96
N LEU A 69 -18.46 -7.22 18.19
CA LEU A 69 -17.08 -6.90 18.57
C LEU A 69 -16.08 -7.81 17.86
N GLU A 70 -16.36 -9.11 17.75
CA GLU A 70 -15.55 -10.06 16.99
C GLU A 70 -15.49 -9.71 15.50
N VAL A 71 -16.65 -9.41 14.89
CA VAL A 71 -16.72 -8.97 13.48
C VAL A 71 -15.92 -7.69 13.29
N TRP A 72 -16.05 -6.71 14.19
CA TRP A 72 -15.31 -5.46 14.12
C TRP A 72 -13.79 -5.69 14.25
N LYS A 73 -13.36 -6.53 15.19
CA LYS A 73 -11.94 -6.92 15.34
C LYS A 73 -11.42 -7.60 14.07
N ALA A 74 -12.19 -8.52 13.51
CA ALA A 74 -11.82 -9.24 12.29
C ALA A 74 -11.68 -8.28 11.10
N GLN A 75 -12.63 -7.36 10.92
CA GLN A 75 -12.60 -6.34 9.88
C GLN A 75 -11.42 -5.37 10.05
N LEU A 76 -11.17 -4.88 11.26
CA LEU A 76 -10.05 -3.99 11.54
C LEU A 76 -8.70 -4.67 11.27
N THR A 77 -8.57 -5.93 11.68
CA THR A 77 -7.37 -6.74 11.44
C THR A 77 -7.17 -6.98 9.95
N ALA A 78 -8.22 -7.37 9.23
CA ALA A 78 -8.16 -7.57 7.78
C ALA A 78 -7.76 -6.29 7.03
N SER A 79 -8.37 -5.16 7.36
CA SER A 79 -8.06 -3.85 6.76
C SER A 79 -6.62 -3.40 7.06
N THR A 80 -6.15 -3.62 8.29
CA THR A 80 -4.79 -3.26 8.70
C THR A 80 -3.77 -4.13 7.98
N ASN A 81 -3.99 -5.45 7.95
CA ASN A 81 -3.10 -6.39 7.27
C ASN A 81 -3.03 -6.11 5.77
N HIS A 82 -4.19 -5.89 5.13
CA HIS A 82 -4.25 -5.50 3.73
C HIS A 82 -3.45 -4.22 3.45
N SER A 83 -3.57 -3.20 4.30
CA SER A 83 -2.82 -1.95 4.14
C SER A 83 -1.30 -2.14 4.29
N ILE A 84 -0.88 -2.98 5.24
CA ILE A 84 0.54 -3.32 5.44
C ILE A 84 1.09 -4.09 4.25
N GLU A 85 0.34 -5.07 3.74
CA GLU A 85 0.74 -5.88 2.60
C GLU A 85 0.86 -5.04 1.33
N MET A 86 -0.16 -4.24 1.02
CA MET A 86 -0.13 -3.29 -0.11
C MET A 86 1.05 -2.34 -0.03
N PHE A 87 1.35 -1.79 1.17
CA PHE A 87 2.51 -0.92 1.35
C PHE A 87 3.82 -1.67 1.07
N LYS A 88 3.99 -2.88 1.62
CA LYS A 88 5.17 -3.73 1.36
C LYS A 88 5.34 -4.03 -0.13
N SER A 89 4.27 -4.42 -0.82
CA SER A 89 4.31 -4.72 -2.26
C SER A 89 4.78 -3.51 -3.07
N VAL A 90 4.29 -2.30 -2.78
CA VAL A 90 4.72 -1.07 -3.47
C VAL A 90 6.20 -0.77 -3.21
N ILE A 91 6.65 -0.95 -1.96
CA ILE A 91 8.05 -0.78 -1.55
C ILE A 91 8.96 -1.76 -2.30
N GLU A 92 8.59 -3.04 -2.36
CA GLU A 92 9.36 -4.09 -3.02
C GLU A 92 9.39 -3.90 -4.54
N ALA A 93 8.26 -3.53 -5.15
CA ALA A 93 8.20 -3.19 -6.57
C ALA A 93 9.13 -2.01 -6.90
N GLY A 94 9.12 -0.95 -6.10
CA GLY A 94 10.01 0.20 -6.26
C GLY A 94 11.50 -0.15 -6.12
N GLN A 95 11.85 -0.98 -5.13
CA GLN A 95 13.23 -1.47 -4.97
C GLN A 95 13.67 -2.33 -6.15
N THR A 96 12.77 -3.20 -6.64
CA THR A 96 13.05 -4.05 -7.80
C THR A 96 13.26 -3.18 -9.04
N ALA A 97 12.42 -2.18 -9.28
CA ALA A 97 12.58 -1.24 -10.39
C ALA A 97 13.92 -0.48 -10.34
N LEU A 98 14.33 0.04 -9.17
CA LEU A 98 15.62 0.72 -9.02
C LEU A 98 16.81 -0.22 -9.23
N ARG A 99 16.74 -1.45 -8.72
CA ARG A 99 17.78 -2.47 -8.97
C ARG A 99 17.87 -2.82 -10.45
N SER A 100 16.74 -3.00 -11.12
CA SER A 100 16.70 -3.21 -12.57
C SER A 100 17.32 -2.02 -13.31
N ALA A 101 17.00 -0.78 -12.92
CA ALA A 101 17.59 0.42 -13.51
C ALA A 101 19.13 0.48 -13.35
N ILE A 102 19.65 0.11 -12.17
CA ILE A 102 21.11 0.00 -11.94
C ILE A 102 21.71 -1.08 -12.84
N VAL A 103 21.08 -2.26 -12.93
CA VAL A 103 21.60 -3.40 -13.71
C VAL A 103 21.60 -3.09 -15.21
N ILE A 104 20.52 -2.55 -15.77
CA ILE A 104 20.44 -2.27 -17.22
C ILE A 104 21.40 -1.15 -17.63
N ASN A 105 21.48 -0.06 -16.86
CA ASN A 105 22.40 1.04 -17.15
C ASN A 105 23.85 0.60 -16.90
N GLY A 106 24.11 -0.14 -15.82
CA GLY A 106 25.43 -0.71 -15.50
C GLY A 106 25.92 -1.69 -16.56
N GLY A 107 25.06 -2.60 -17.01
CA GLY A 107 25.37 -3.54 -18.07
C GLY A 107 25.69 -2.83 -19.39
N ALA A 108 24.89 -1.83 -19.77
CA ALA A 108 25.14 -1.03 -20.97
C ALA A 108 26.45 -0.24 -20.88
N ALA A 109 26.71 0.40 -19.74
CA ALA A 109 27.95 1.13 -19.49
C ALA A 109 29.18 0.22 -19.55
N ALA A 110 29.13 -0.96 -18.90
CA ALA A 110 30.21 -1.93 -18.93
C ALA A 110 30.47 -2.48 -20.34
N ALA A 111 29.42 -2.75 -21.11
CA ALA A 111 29.53 -3.19 -22.50
C ALA A 111 30.18 -2.12 -23.39
N LEU A 112 29.80 -0.85 -23.23
CA LEU A 112 30.42 0.26 -23.96
C LEU A 112 31.87 0.51 -23.56
N LEU A 113 32.20 0.38 -22.27
CA LEU A 113 33.56 0.53 -21.81
C LEU A 113 34.46 -0.59 -22.34
N ALA A 114 33.94 -1.83 -22.38
CA ALA A 114 34.64 -2.97 -22.99
C ALA A 114 34.84 -2.78 -24.49
N PHE A 115 33.81 -2.34 -25.21
CA PHE A 115 33.89 -2.02 -26.63
C PHE A 115 34.93 -0.93 -26.92
N ALA A 116 34.85 0.20 -26.21
CA ALA A 116 35.76 1.33 -26.37
C ALA A 116 37.20 0.93 -26.03
N GLY A 117 37.42 0.20 -24.93
CA GLY A 117 38.74 -0.29 -24.53
C GLY A 117 39.36 -1.23 -25.57
N ASN A 118 38.57 -2.13 -26.17
CA ASN A 118 39.04 -2.99 -27.24
C ASN A 118 39.35 -2.22 -28.54
N ALA A 119 38.56 -1.19 -28.89
CA ALA A 119 38.81 -0.36 -30.07
C ALA A 119 40.12 0.45 -29.97
N ILE A 120 40.40 1.00 -28.78
CA ILE A 120 41.62 1.76 -28.49
C ILE A 120 42.85 0.85 -28.53
N THR A 121 42.79 -0.30 -27.84
CA THR A 121 43.95 -1.21 -27.72
C THR A 121 44.35 -1.86 -29.05
N LYS A 122 43.41 -2.06 -29.97
CA LYS A 122 43.68 -2.56 -31.32
C LYS A 122 44.13 -1.50 -32.33
N GLY A 123 44.26 -0.24 -31.90
CA GLY A 123 44.65 0.87 -32.78
C GLY A 123 43.63 1.19 -33.88
N GLN A 124 42.38 0.72 -33.74
CA GLN A 124 41.30 0.96 -34.70
C GLN A 124 40.73 2.39 -34.57
N SER A 125 40.92 3.01 -33.41
CA SER A 125 40.58 4.41 -33.15
C SER A 125 41.62 5.05 -32.23
N LEU A 126 42.01 6.29 -32.52
CA LEU A 126 42.82 7.10 -31.63
C LEU A 126 41.94 7.84 -30.60
N SER A 127 42.52 8.17 -29.44
CA SER A 127 41.88 9.07 -28.48
C SER A 127 41.50 10.39 -29.17
N GLY A 128 40.20 10.71 -29.17
CA GLY A 128 39.65 11.88 -29.87
C GLY A 128 38.95 11.56 -31.20
N ASP A 129 38.89 10.29 -31.61
CA ASP A 129 38.08 9.86 -32.75
C ASP A 129 36.59 10.27 -32.56
N PRO A 130 35.96 10.93 -33.54
CA PRO A 130 34.55 11.32 -33.50
C PRO A 130 33.60 10.19 -33.11
N LEU A 131 33.90 8.95 -33.48
CA LEU A 131 33.10 7.78 -33.10
C LEU A 131 33.17 7.53 -31.59
N LEU A 132 34.37 7.51 -31.01
CA LEU A 132 34.56 7.29 -29.58
C LEU A 132 33.99 8.42 -28.74
N SER A 133 34.04 9.66 -29.23
CA SER A 133 33.43 10.81 -28.55
C SER A 133 31.90 10.66 -28.45
N LYS A 134 31.24 10.27 -29.55
CA LYS A 134 29.78 10.05 -29.56
C LYS A 134 29.35 8.83 -28.74
N VAL A 135 30.13 7.75 -28.76
CA VAL A 135 29.90 6.58 -27.89
C VAL A 135 30.11 6.95 -26.42
N GLY A 136 31.11 7.79 -26.12
CA GLY A 136 31.36 8.34 -24.80
C GLY A 136 30.19 9.15 -24.24
N LEU A 137 29.47 9.89 -25.10
CA LEU A 137 28.25 10.60 -24.71
C LEU A 137 27.13 9.61 -24.30
N GLY A 138 26.97 8.50 -25.02
CA GLY A 138 26.08 7.41 -24.64
C GLY A 138 26.45 6.77 -23.29
N LEU A 139 27.74 6.51 -23.08
CA LEU A 139 28.28 6.01 -21.81
C LEU A 139 27.98 6.97 -20.65
N GLY A 140 28.13 8.29 -20.87
CA GLY A 140 27.81 9.32 -19.87
C GLY A 140 26.34 9.26 -19.42
N TRP A 141 25.41 9.05 -20.35
CA TRP A 141 23.99 8.88 -20.02
C TRP A 141 23.72 7.63 -19.19
N PHE A 142 24.35 6.49 -19.52
CA PHE A 142 24.20 5.27 -18.71
C PHE A 142 24.77 5.46 -17.29
N VAL A 143 25.93 6.08 -17.15
CA VAL A 143 26.52 6.37 -15.83
C VAL A 143 25.63 7.32 -15.03
N ALA A 144 25.07 8.36 -15.66
CA ALA A 144 24.09 9.24 -15.02
C ALA A 144 22.84 8.47 -14.57
N GLY A 145 22.36 7.52 -15.38
CA GLY A 145 21.25 6.65 -15.04
C GLY A 145 21.51 5.79 -13.81
N ILE A 146 22.71 5.20 -13.69
CA ILE A 146 23.15 4.47 -12.48
C ILE A 146 23.17 5.43 -11.29
N GLY A 147 23.72 6.63 -11.47
CA GLY A 147 23.78 7.67 -10.44
C GLY A 147 22.40 8.05 -9.90
N PHE A 148 21.43 8.29 -10.78
CA PHE A 148 20.05 8.61 -10.37
C PHE A 148 19.38 7.46 -9.62
N ALA A 149 19.50 6.22 -10.09
CA ALA A 149 18.91 5.07 -9.40
C ALA A 149 19.59 4.77 -8.05
N GLY A 150 20.92 4.90 -7.99
CA GLY A 150 21.69 4.76 -6.75
C GLY A 150 21.32 5.84 -5.73
N PHE A 151 21.24 7.10 -6.18
CA PHE A 151 20.87 8.22 -5.31
C PHE A 151 19.41 8.12 -4.84
N ALA A 152 18.48 7.70 -5.72
CA ALA A 152 17.09 7.39 -5.34
C ALA A 152 17.02 6.31 -4.25
N THR A 153 17.85 5.27 -4.35
CA THR A 153 17.92 4.20 -3.33
C THR A 153 18.39 4.75 -1.98
N GLY A 154 19.36 5.67 -1.98
CA GLY A 154 19.80 6.38 -0.77
C GLY A 154 18.70 7.25 -0.18
N LEU A 155 18.09 8.13 -0.99
CA LEU A 155 17.00 9.01 -0.55
C LEU A 155 15.83 8.23 0.04
N ARG A 156 15.49 7.08 -0.53
CA ARG A 156 14.46 6.20 0.01
C ARG A 156 14.72 5.78 1.46
N TYR A 157 15.98 5.47 1.81
CA TYR A 157 16.36 5.16 3.20
C TYR A 157 16.12 6.38 4.12
N LEU A 158 16.51 7.59 3.68
CA LEU A 158 16.26 8.82 4.43
C LEU A 158 14.75 9.11 4.58
N GLY A 159 13.95 8.83 3.55
CA GLY A 159 12.49 9.00 3.59
C GLY A 159 11.85 8.06 4.61
N GLN A 160 12.27 6.79 4.64
CA GLN A 160 11.81 5.83 5.65
C GLN A 160 12.19 6.24 7.07
N PHE A 161 13.39 6.80 7.27
CA PHE A 161 13.81 7.37 8.54
C PHE A 161 12.95 8.58 8.96
N ALA A 162 12.59 9.45 8.03
CA ALA A 162 11.70 10.58 8.31
C ALA A 162 10.29 10.13 8.71
N TYR A 163 9.73 9.14 8.00
CA TYR A 163 8.43 8.56 8.35
C TYR A 163 8.45 7.84 9.70
N SER A 164 9.51 7.07 10.02
CA SER A 164 9.61 6.41 11.32
C SER A 164 9.70 7.42 12.47
N ALA A 165 10.43 8.52 12.28
CA ALA A 165 10.50 9.62 13.25
C ALA A 165 9.13 10.31 13.47
N TRP A 166 8.33 10.48 12.42
CA TRP A 166 6.97 11.01 12.53
C TRP A 166 6.02 10.06 13.29
N HIS A 167 6.12 8.75 13.04
CA HIS A 167 5.32 7.75 13.75
C HIS A 167 5.69 7.67 15.24
N ALA A 168 6.97 7.84 15.58
CA ALA A 168 7.44 7.84 16.97
C ALA A 168 6.99 9.09 17.75
N ASN A 169 6.87 10.25 17.09
CA ASN A 169 6.40 11.47 17.72
C ASN A 169 5.54 12.30 16.76
N ARG A 170 4.21 12.13 16.88
CA ARG A 170 3.19 12.76 16.01
C ARG A 170 3.21 14.30 16.06
N GLN A 171 3.81 14.92 17.08
CA GLN A 171 3.98 16.38 17.15
C GLN A 171 5.00 16.92 16.12
N ARG A 172 5.87 16.08 15.56
CA ARG A 172 6.85 16.47 14.54
C ARG A 172 6.23 16.49 13.13
N SER A 173 5.32 17.44 12.89
CA SER A 173 4.65 17.61 11.59
C SER A 173 5.64 17.80 10.42
N TYR A 174 6.77 18.47 10.68
CA TYR A 174 7.82 18.68 9.68
C TYR A 174 8.45 17.37 9.16
N ALA A 175 8.55 16.32 9.98
CA ALA A 175 9.14 15.05 9.59
C ALA A 175 8.31 14.33 8.52
N ARG A 176 6.97 14.49 8.57
CA ARG A 176 6.07 14.00 7.53
C ARG A 176 6.29 14.70 6.20
N VAL A 177 6.34 16.03 6.21
CA VAL A 177 6.57 16.83 4.99
C VAL A 177 7.91 16.49 4.35
N ILE A 178 8.96 16.35 5.17
CA ILE A 178 10.28 15.93 4.67
C ILE A 178 10.21 14.54 4.03
N GLY A 179 9.51 13.58 4.67
CA GLY A 179 9.30 12.25 4.10
C GLY A 179 8.61 12.29 2.73
N ASP A 180 7.53 13.08 2.61
CA ASP A 180 6.77 13.23 1.37
C ASP A 180 7.60 13.86 0.24
N VAL A 181 8.38 14.90 0.56
CA VAL A 181 9.30 15.55 -0.40
C VAL A 181 10.37 14.57 -0.87
N ILE A 182 11.02 13.85 0.06
CA ILE A 182 12.05 12.85 -0.27
C ILE A 182 11.47 11.74 -1.15
N ASN A 183 10.24 11.30 -0.87
CA ASN A 183 9.57 10.29 -1.68
C ASN A 183 9.29 10.79 -3.10
N CYS A 184 8.82 12.03 -3.24
CA CYS A 184 8.62 12.66 -4.56
C CYS A 184 9.93 12.76 -5.35
N MET A 185 11.02 13.19 -4.71
CA MET A 185 12.35 13.24 -5.33
C MET A 185 12.84 11.85 -5.78
N THR A 186 12.58 10.82 -4.96
CA THR A 186 12.93 9.43 -5.27
C THR A 186 12.21 8.94 -6.52
N ILE A 187 10.92 9.24 -6.67
CA ILE A 187 10.12 8.90 -7.85
C ILE A 187 10.68 9.61 -9.09
N ALA A 188 10.95 10.91 -8.98
CA ALA A 188 11.50 11.70 -10.09
C ALA A 188 12.86 11.16 -10.57
N LEU A 189 13.75 10.81 -9.65
CA LEU A 189 15.05 10.21 -9.97
C LEU A 189 14.93 8.82 -10.59
N GLY A 190 13.97 8.01 -10.13
CA GLY A 190 13.68 6.71 -10.75
C GLY A 190 13.27 6.85 -12.21
N ILE A 191 12.35 7.78 -12.51
CA ILE A 191 11.91 8.09 -13.87
C ILE A 191 13.08 8.64 -14.71
N ALA A 192 13.88 9.54 -14.14
CA ALA A 192 15.06 10.08 -14.80
C ALA A 192 16.05 8.98 -15.19
N SER A 193 16.29 8.00 -14.31
CA SER A 193 17.20 6.87 -14.57
C SER A 193 16.79 6.01 -15.76
N PHE A 194 15.49 5.70 -15.88
CA PHE A 194 14.99 4.98 -17.06
C PHE A 194 15.05 5.85 -18.32
N THR A 195 14.75 7.14 -18.20
CA THR A 195 14.81 8.07 -19.34
C THR A 195 16.24 8.16 -19.89
N THR A 196 17.25 8.26 -19.01
CA THR A 196 18.66 8.28 -19.43
C THR A 196 19.10 6.99 -20.10
N PHE A 197 18.52 5.83 -19.76
CA PHE A 197 18.80 4.57 -20.44
C PHE A 197 18.39 4.64 -21.93
N PHE A 198 17.18 5.11 -22.22
CA PHE A 198 16.69 5.25 -23.59
C PHE A 198 17.48 6.30 -24.38
N ILE A 199 17.79 7.45 -23.77
CA ILE A 199 18.61 8.50 -24.39
C ILE A 199 20.03 7.99 -24.68
N GLY A 200 20.67 7.31 -23.72
CA GLY A 200 22.00 6.73 -23.88
C GLY A 200 22.04 5.65 -24.96
N GLY A 201 21.03 4.80 -25.00
CA GLY A 201 20.84 3.79 -26.06
C GLY A 201 20.70 4.42 -27.44
N TYR A 202 19.83 5.42 -27.57
CA TYR A 202 19.63 6.13 -28.84
C TYR A 202 20.89 6.88 -29.30
N SER A 203 21.57 7.57 -28.38
CA SER A 203 22.83 8.26 -28.66
C SER A 203 23.88 7.28 -29.19
N THR A 204 24.08 6.16 -28.50
CA THR A 204 25.02 5.11 -28.88
C THR A 204 24.67 4.51 -30.24
N TYR A 205 23.39 4.19 -30.45
CA TYR A 205 22.91 3.66 -31.72
C TYR A 205 23.19 4.64 -32.87
N SER A 206 22.87 5.92 -32.68
CA SER A 206 23.08 6.95 -33.69
C SER A 206 24.56 7.18 -34.02
N ALA A 207 25.46 6.95 -33.05
CA ALA A 207 26.90 7.03 -33.24
C ALA A 207 27.42 5.92 -34.14
N ILE A 208 26.87 4.70 -33.99
CA ILE A 208 27.31 3.51 -34.74
C ILE A 208 26.63 3.46 -36.11
N ALA A 209 25.34 3.82 -36.20
CA ALA A 209 24.56 3.68 -37.42
C ALA A 209 24.80 4.79 -38.47
N LYS A 210 25.29 5.97 -38.05
CA LYS A 210 25.60 7.08 -38.96
C LYS A 210 27.11 7.19 -39.15
N PRO A 211 27.69 6.75 -40.29
CA PRO A 211 29.11 6.96 -40.58
C PRO A 211 29.44 8.46 -40.63
N SER A 212 30.64 8.83 -40.19
CA SER A 212 31.13 10.22 -40.21
C SER A 212 31.33 10.71 -41.65
N GLU A 213 30.78 11.88 -41.99
CA GLU A 213 30.93 12.52 -43.31
C GLU A 213 32.32 13.15 -43.55
N THR A 214 33.33 12.84 -42.74
CA THR A 214 34.68 13.35 -42.97
C THR A 214 35.26 12.70 -44.23
N PRO A 215 35.54 13.48 -45.30
CA PRO A 215 36.17 12.94 -46.50
C PRO A 215 37.56 12.42 -46.11
N ILE A 216 37.88 11.20 -46.54
CA ILE A 216 39.23 10.66 -46.46
C ILE A 216 40.09 11.54 -47.38
N THR A 217 40.76 12.56 -46.84
CA THR A 217 41.82 13.26 -47.57
C THR A 217 42.94 12.27 -47.79
N TYR A 218 42.99 11.71 -49.01
CA TYR A 218 44.11 10.91 -49.48
C TYR A 218 45.38 11.77 -49.41
N VAL A 219 46.24 11.50 -48.43
CA VAL A 219 47.60 12.04 -48.44
C VAL A 219 48.31 11.38 -49.61
N THR A 220 48.47 12.11 -50.70
CA THR A 220 49.26 11.66 -51.86
C THR A 220 50.72 11.53 -51.39
N PRO A 221 51.38 10.38 -51.58
CA PRO A 221 52.78 10.26 -51.22
C PRO A 221 53.57 11.18 -52.13
N GLN A 222 54.22 12.19 -51.55
CA GLN A 222 55.24 12.98 -52.21
C GLN A 222 56.35 12.01 -52.63
N ARG A 223 56.41 11.65 -53.92
CA ARG A 223 57.59 11.05 -54.54
C ARG A 223 58.66 12.15 -54.55
N GLY A 224 59.48 12.19 -53.50
CA GLY A 224 60.74 12.92 -53.52
C GLY A 224 61.70 12.25 -54.49
N GLY A 225 62.15 13.03 -55.48
CA GLY A 225 63.26 12.67 -56.37
C GLY A 225 64.62 13.04 -55.79
#